data_AF-A0A9P8EYJ2-F1
#
_entry.id   AF-A0A9P8EYJ2-F1
#
_cell.length_a   1.000
_cell.length_b   1.000
_cell.length_c   1.000
_cell.angle_alpha   90.00
_cell.angle_beta   90.00
_cell.angle_gamma   90.00
#
_symmetry.space_group_name_H-M   'P 1'
#
loop_
_entity.id
_entity.type
_entity.pdbx_description
1 polymer ?
#
loop_
_entity_poly.entity_id
_entity_poly.type
_entity_poly.pdbx_seq_one_letter_code
_entity_poly.pdbx_strand_id
1 'polypeptide(L)'
;MAAGTHSMVGPMGQAVLRPPSDIFPPPPPPEYAFLLRSPLPDHKVHVHHPRINDNLISMSAWDHEDGALYFGLVHNACAIIAGNRHDGYLSRPRDASLPRLRMNHLDLLAASSAIYFYHVPGDANYDIV
;
A
#
# COMPACT_ATOMS: atom_id res chain seq x y z
N MET A 1 37.12 6.99 17.69
CA MET A 1 36.79 6.38 18.99
C MET A 1 35.93 5.16 18.72
N ALA A 2 36.34 3.98 19.18
CA ALA A 2 35.73 2.70 18.82
C ALA A 2 34.35 2.55 19.49
N ALA A 3 33.30 2.29 18.71
CA ALA A 3 31.98 1.95 19.20
C ALA A 3 31.91 0.44 19.47
N GLY A 4 31.81 0.06 20.74
CA GLY A 4 31.67 -1.33 21.15
C GLY A 4 30.27 -1.87 20.86
N THR A 5 30.19 -3.03 20.21
CA THR A 5 28.97 -3.81 20.04
C THR A 5 28.63 -4.51 21.36
N HIS A 6 27.59 -4.05 22.04
CA HIS A 6 27.05 -4.76 23.20
C HIS A 6 26.07 -5.84 22.74
N SER A 7 26.46 -7.09 22.91
CA SER A 7 25.61 -8.28 22.68
C SER A 7 25.16 -8.83 24.03
N MET A 8 23.85 -8.92 24.25
CA MET A 8 23.26 -9.61 25.39
C MET A 8 22.64 -10.91 24.88
N VAL A 9 23.23 -12.05 25.25
CA VAL A 9 22.75 -13.38 24.84
C VAL A 9 21.81 -13.91 25.91
N GLY A 10 20.53 -14.08 25.54
CA GLY A 10 19.52 -14.76 26.34
C GLY A 10 18.99 -16.02 25.63
N PRO A 11 18.25 -16.89 26.35
CA PRO A 11 17.82 -18.21 25.85
C PRO A 11 16.80 -18.20 24.71
N MET A 12 16.36 -17.02 24.21
CA MET A 12 15.33 -16.88 23.17
C MET A 12 15.84 -16.30 21.84
N GLY A 13 17.15 -16.37 21.59
CA GLY A 13 17.76 -15.84 20.38
C GLY A 13 18.41 -14.47 20.57
N GLN A 14 19.24 -14.08 19.60
CA GLN A 14 20.09 -12.90 19.68
C GLN A 14 19.30 -11.65 19.26
N ALA A 15 19.12 -10.70 20.19
CA ALA A 15 18.67 -9.35 19.85
C ALA A 15 19.89 -8.50 19.50
N VAL A 16 20.02 -8.11 18.22
CA VAL A 16 21.08 -7.19 17.77
C VAL A 16 20.49 -5.80 17.64
N LEU A 17 21.01 -4.85 18.41
CA LEU A 17 20.69 -3.43 18.23
C LEU A 17 21.33 -2.95 16.93
N ARG A 18 20.52 -2.40 16.02
CA ARG A 18 21.07 -1.72 14.83
C ARG A 18 21.86 -0.47 15.27
N PRO A 19 22.91 -0.09 14.54
CA PRO A 19 23.58 1.20 14.74
C PRO A 19 22.56 2.35 14.73
N PRO A 20 22.87 3.47 15.42
CA PRO A 20 22.07 4.69 15.32
C PRO A 20 21.87 5.06 13.85
N SER A 21 20.67 5.50 13.49
CA SER A 21 20.45 6.10 12.17
C SER A 21 21.22 7.41 12.10
N ASP A 22 22.15 7.52 11.16
CA ASP A 22 22.84 8.78 10.87
C ASP A 22 21.84 9.85 10.40
N ILE A 23 22.14 11.12 10.67
CA ILE A 23 21.30 12.30 10.33
C ILE A 23 21.10 12.44 8.82
N PHE A 24 21.98 11.84 8.02
CA PHE A 24 21.87 11.77 6.58
C PHE A 24 21.40 10.37 6.20
N PRO A 25 20.14 10.19 5.74
CA PRO A 25 19.72 8.89 5.25
C PRO A 25 20.67 8.46 4.12
N PRO A 26 21.04 7.16 4.06
CA PRO A 26 21.74 6.65 2.90
C PRO A 26 20.93 6.97 1.64
N PRO A 27 21.58 7.09 0.47
CA PRO A 27 20.85 7.27 -0.78
C PRO A 27 19.80 6.15 -0.93
N PRO A 28 18.64 6.43 -1.53
CA PRO A 28 17.64 5.41 -1.74
C PRO A 28 18.21 4.26 -2.58
N PRO A 29 17.69 3.04 -2.43
CA PRO A 29 18.00 1.94 -3.34
C PRO A 29 17.79 2.36 -4.81
N PRO A 30 18.54 1.78 -5.78
CA PRO A 30 18.45 2.17 -7.19
C PRO A 30 17.03 2.20 -7.76
N GLU A 31 16.19 1.24 -7.35
CA GLU A 31 14.78 1.12 -7.74
C GLU A 31 13.91 2.31 -7.27
N TYR A 32 14.35 3.05 -6.25
CA TYR A 32 13.68 4.23 -5.71
C TYR A 32 14.42 5.53 -6.04
N ALA A 33 15.45 5.50 -6.87
CA ALA A 33 16.21 6.69 -7.26
C ALA A 33 15.34 7.76 -7.95
N PHE A 34 14.21 7.36 -8.55
CA PHE A 34 13.23 8.28 -9.15
C PHE A 34 12.61 9.23 -8.11
N LEU A 35 12.58 8.88 -6.83
CA LEU A 35 12.09 9.73 -5.74
C LEU A 35 12.96 10.97 -5.50
N LEU A 36 14.18 10.99 -6.04
CA LEU A 36 15.07 12.15 -5.97
C LEU A 36 14.73 13.23 -7.02
N ARG A 37 13.84 12.93 -7.97
CA ARG A 37 13.41 13.88 -9.01
C ARG A 37 12.44 14.91 -8.41
N SER A 38 12.51 16.15 -8.90
CA SER A 38 11.56 17.21 -8.54
C SER A 38 11.11 17.98 -9.79
N PRO A 39 9.79 18.14 -10.03
CA PRO A 39 8.70 17.58 -9.24
C PRO A 39 8.56 16.07 -9.41
N LEU A 40 8.01 15.38 -8.42
CA LEU A 40 7.59 13.99 -8.58
C LEU A 40 6.35 13.94 -9.49
N PRO A 41 6.22 12.90 -10.33
CA PRO A 41 4.98 12.66 -11.06
C PRO A 41 3.79 12.50 -10.10
N ASP A 42 2.64 13.11 -10.44
CA ASP A 42 1.40 12.96 -9.67
C ASP A 42 0.70 11.64 -10.04
N HIS A 43 1.32 10.52 -9.66
CA HIS A 43 0.72 9.20 -9.77
C HIS A 43 -0.14 8.90 -8.56
N LYS A 44 -1.41 8.59 -8.79
CA LYS A 44 -2.36 8.21 -7.73
C LYS A 44 -3.14 6.96 -8.09
N VAL A 45 -3.37 6.13 -7.09
CA VAL A 45 -4.37 5.06 -7.14
C VAL A 45 -5.64 5.59 -6.48
N HIS A 46 -6.73 5.54 -7.23
CA HIS A 46 -8.06 5.92 -6.75
C HIS A 46 -8.91 4.66 -6.58
N VAL A 47 -9.46 4.48 -5.38
CA VAL A 47 -10.42 3.42 -5.10
C VAL A 47 -11.72 4.07 -4.69
N HIS A 48 -12.82 3.64 -5.30
CA HIS A 48 -14.15 4.17 -5.08
C HIS A 48 -15.03 3.16 -4.35
N HIS A 49 -16.01 3.68 -3.62
CA HIS A 49 -17.08 2.86 -3.10
C HIS A 49 -18.10 2.54 -4.22
N PRO A 50 -18.49 1.27 -4.42
CA PRO A 50 -19.30 0.84 -5.56
C PRO A 50 -20.70 1.45 -5.60
N ARG A 51 -21.34 1.75 -4.46
CA ARG A 51 -22.66 2.41 -4.46
C ARG A 51 -22.62 3.94 -4.50
N ILE A 52 -21.93 4.59 -3.57
CA ILE A 52 -21.99 6.05 -3.44
C ILE A 52 -21.20 6.80 -4.52
N ASN A 53 -20.43 6.10 -5.37
CA ASN A 53 -19.55 6.66 -6.41
C ASN A 53 -18.48 7.64 -5.90
N ASP A 54 -18.45 7.91 -4.60
CA ASP A 54 -17.42 8.67 -3.95
C ASP A 54 -16.11 7.88 -3.87
N ASN A 55 -15.03 8.66 -3.90
CA ASN A 55 -13.68 8.21 -3.69
C ASN A 55 -13.55 7.69 -2.25
N LEU A 56 -13.34 6.39 -2.10
CA LEU A 56 -13.12 5.75 -0.80
C LEU A 56 -11.74 6.14 -0.25
N ILE A 57 -10.73 6.09 -1.11
CA ILE A 57 -9.36 6.48 -0.77
C ILE A 57 -8.56 6.82 -2.03
N SER A 58 -7.69 7.82 -1.91
CA SER A 58 -6.66 8.13 -2.90
C SER A 58 -5.29 8.14 -2.27
N MET A 59 -4.33 7.47 -2.91
CA MET A 59 -2.97 7.32 -2.40
C MET A 59 -1.97 7.62 -3.49
N SER A 60 -0.90 8.33 -3.13
CA SER A 60 0.25 8.57 -4.01
C SER A 60 0.97 7.26 -4.29
N ALA A 61 1.19 6.95 -5.56
CA ALA A 61 1.65 5.65 -6.01
C ALA A 61 3.15 5.64 -6.29
N TRP A 62 3.94 5.70 -5.21
CA TRP A 62 5.38 5.87 -5.27
C TRP A 62 6.18 4.58 -5.02
N ASP A 63 5.53 3.40 -5.14
CA ASP A 63 6.23 2.12 -5.04
C ASP A 63 6.94 1.74 -6.36
N HIS A 64 6.68 2.47 -7.46
CA HIS A 64 7.28 2.27 -8.77
C HIS A 64 7.41 3.59 -9.55
N GLU A 65 8.41 3.71 -10.41
CA GLU A 65 8.68 4.96 -11.16
C GLU A 65 7.54 5.37 -12.10
N ASP A 66 6.87 4.39 -12.70
CA ASP A 66 5.68 4.58 -13.57
C ASP A 66 4.37 4.80 -12.80
N GLY A 67 4.42 4.80 -11.46
CA GLY A 67 3.25 4.90 -10.62
C GLY A 67 2.60 3.55 -10.30
N ALA A 68 2.84 3.03 -9.10
CA ALA A 68 2.13 1.85 -8.60
C ALA A 68 2.14 1.80 -7.07
N LEU A 69 1.27 0.96 -6.52
CA LEU A 69 1.26 0.60 -5.09
C LEU A 69 1.20 -0.91 -4.93
N TYR A 70 1.80 -1.45 -3.87
CA TYR A 70 1.57 -2.84 -3.51
C TYR A 70 0.08 -3.12 -3.27
N PHE A 71 -0.44 -4.16 -3.93
CA PHE A 71 -1.86 -4.52 -3.89
C PHE A 71 -2.34 -4.78 -2.47
N GLY A 72 -1.52 -5.41 -1.61
CA GLY A 72 -1.86 -5.66 -0.22
C GLY A 72 -2.01 -4.40 0.61
N LEU A 73 -1.24 -3.34 0.31
CA LEU A 73 -1.40 -2.04 0.96
C LEU A 73 -2.75 -1.43 0.61
N VAL A 74 -3.09 -1.41 -0.68
CA VAL A 74 -4.36 -0.85 -1.17
C VAL A 74 -5.55 -1.62 -0.61
N HIS A 75 -5.50 -2.96 -0.67
CA HIS A 75 -6.56 -3.83 -0.17
C HIS A 75 -6.79 -3.65 1.33
N ASN A 76 -5.72 -3.63 2.15
CA ASN A 76 -5.83 -3.44 3.59
C ASN A 76 -6.34 -2.06 3.97
N ALA A 77 -5.88 -0.99 3.30
CA ALA A 77 -6.37 0.36 3.55
C ALA A 77 -7.89 0.45 3.30
N CYS A 78 -8.37 -0.12 2.19
CA CYS A 78 -9.79 -0.16 1.88
C CYS A 78 -10.56 -1.01 2.90
N ALA A 79 -10.01 -2.16 3.33
CA ALA A 79 -10.63 -3.02 4.33
C ALA A 79 -10.85 -2.30 5.66
N ILE A 80 -9.85 -1.54 6.12
CA ILE A 80 -9.92 -0.76 7.36
C ILE A 80 -11.01 0.31 7.25
N ILE A 81 -11.01 1.08 6.17
CA ILE A 81 -12.01 2.12 5.90
C ILE A 81 -13.42 1.53 5.78
N ALA A 82 -13.55 0.31 5.27
CA ALA A 82 -14.81 -0.43 5.19
C ALA A 82 -15.20 -1.11 6.53
N GLY A 83 -14.73 -0.61 7.67
CA GLY A 83 -15.06 -1.17 8.99
C GLY A 83 -14.33 -2.48 9.31
N ASN A 84 -13.05 -2.60 8.93
CA ASN A 84 -12.22 -3.81 9.03
C ASN A 84 -12.76 -5.02 8.25
N ARG A 85 -13.46 -4.79 7.14
CA ARG A 85 -14.01 -5.85 6.27
C ARG A 85 -12.94 -6.42 5.33
N HIS A 86 -11.99 -7.16 5.89
CA HIS A 86 -10.89 -7.81 5.15
C HIS A 86 -11.36 -8.90 4.16
N ASP A 87 -12.61 -9.33 4.23
CA ASP A 87 -13.26 -10.21 3.26
C ASP A 87 -13.58 -9.51 1.93
N GLY A 88 -13.41 -8.18 1.86
CA GLY A 88 -13.59 -7.40 0.65
C GLY A 88 -12.57 -7.68 -0.45
N TYR A 89 -12.81 -7.14 -1.64
CA TYR A 89 -11.96 -7.33 -2.82
C TYR A 89 -11.99 -6.13 -3.76
N LEU A 90 -10.91 -5.95 -4.51
CA LEU A 90 -10.80 -4.91 -5.53
C LEU A 90 -11.27 -5.42 -6.89
N SER A 91 -11.86 -4.54 -7.69
CA SER A 91 -12.22 -4.79 -9.09
C SER A 91 -12.01 -3.52 -9.93
N ARG A 92 -11.93 -3.68 -11.25
CA ARG A 92 -12.07 -2.53 -12.19
C ARG A 92 -13.53 -2.22 -12.50
N PRO A 93 -14.42 -3.22 -12.71
CA PRO A 93 -15.82 -2.92 -12.91
C PRO A 93 -16.50 -2.54 -11.59
N ARG A 94 -17.43 -1.60 -11.67
CA ARG A 94 -18.29 -1.20 -10.55
C ARG A 94 -19.32 -2.27 -10.15
N ASP A 95 -19.66 -3.17 -11.05
CA ASP A 95 -20.63 -4.24 -10.80
C ASP A 95 -19.95 -5.43 -10.10
N ALA A 96 -20.48 -5.81 -8.94
CA ALA A 96 -19.96 -6.90 -8.12
C ALA A 96 -20.10 -8.29 -8.77
N SER A 97 -20.97 -8.44 -9.77
CA SER A 97 -21.13 -9.68 -10.54
C SER A 97 -20.01 -9.90 -11.57
N LEU A 98 -19.25 -8.85 -11.88
CA LEU A 98 -18.13 -8.92 -12.82
C LEU A 98 -16.81 -9.32 -12.13
N PRO A 99 -15.79 -9.75 -12.89
CA PRO A 99 -14.57 -10.30 -12.30
C PRO A 99 -13.84 -9.34 -11.34
N ARG A 100 -13.46 -9.88 -10.18
CA ARG A 100 -12.52 -9.26 -9.24
C ARG A 100 -11.09 -9.30 -9.77
N LEU A 101 -10.23 -8.39 -9.28
CA LEU A 101 -8.79 -8.50 -9.49
C LEU A 101 -8.24 -9.77 -8.83
N ARG A 102 -7.39 -10.49 -9.54
CA ARG A 102 -6.65 -11.65 -9.02
C ARG A 102 -5.18 -11.28 -8.95
N MET A 103 -4.75 -10.81 -7.79
CA MET A 103 -3.40 -10.32 -7.50
C MET A 103 -2.98 -10.80 -6.11
N ASN A 104 -1.70 -11.11 -5.94
CA ASN A 104 -1.09 -11.35 -4.64
C ASN A 104 -0.80 -10.01 -3.94
N HIS A 105 -0.65 -10.02 -2.62
CA HIS A 105 -0.39 -8.80 -1.85
C HIS A 105 0.90 -8.08 -2.23
N LEU A 106 1.88 -8.81 -2.77
CA LEU A 106 3.16 -8.27 -3.22
C LEU A 106 3.15 -7.83 -4.69
N ASP A 107 2.05 -8.03 -5.41
CA ASP A 107 1.93 -7.55 -6.78
C ASP A 107 1.68 -6.03 -6.79
N LEU A 108 2.15 -5.36 -7.84
CA LEU A 108 1.98 -3.91 -8.00
C LEU A 108 0.67 -3.58 -8.72
N LEU A 109 -0.19 -2.81 -8.07
CA LEU A 109 -1.37 -2.20 -8.63
C LEU A 109 -0.99 -0.84 -9.27
N ALA A 110 -1.06 -0.77 -10.59
CA ALA A 110 -0.69 0.43 -11.33
C ALA A 110 -1.58 1.64 -10.98
N ALA A 111 -0.97 2.79 -10.80
CA ALA A 111 -1.65 4.08 -10.87
C ALA A 111 -1.96 4.38 -12.34
N SER A 112 -3.19 4.06 -12.73
CA SER A 112 -3.70 4.40 -14.06
C SER A 112 -4.87 5.36 -13.92
N SER A 113 -5.30 5.97 -15.02
CA SER A 113 -6.57 6.71 -15.07
C SER A 113 -7.80 5.81 -14.80
N ALA A 114 -7.63 4.49 -14.73
CA ALA A 114 -8.70 3.57 -14.40
C ALA A 114 -9.07 3.65 -12.92
N ILE A 115 -10.37 3.71 -12.66
CA ILE A 115 -10.94 3.70 -11.32
C ILE A 115 -11.01 2.25 -10.82
N TYR A 116 -10.60 2.02 -9.58
CA TYR A 116 -10.81 0.77 -8.89
C TYR A 116 -12.01 0.88 -7.94
N PHE A 117 -12.63 -0.26 -7.63
CA PHE A 117 -13.74 -0.33 -6.68
C PHE A 117 -13.42 -1.35 -5.60
N TYR A 118 -13.76 -1.01 -4.35
CA TYR A 118 -13.69 -1.95 -3.23
C TYR A 118 -15.07 -2.50 -2.90
N HIS A 119 -15.21 -3.82 -3.05
CA HIS A 119 -16.46 -4.54 -2.83
C HIS A 119 -16.38 -5.36 -1.55
N VAL A 120 -17.52 -5.52 -0.89
CA VAL A 120 -17.66 -6.40 0.25
C VAL A 120 -18.70 -7.49 -0.08
N PRO A 121 -18.37 -8.79 0.01
CA PRO A 121 -19.29 -9.86 -0.33
C PRO A 121 -20.60 -9.78 0.46
N GLY A 122 -21.73 -9.85 -0.26
CA GLY A 122 -23.07 -9.82 0.34
C GLY A 122 -23.49 -8.45 0.89
N ASP A 123 -22.66 -7.42 0.75
CA ASP A 123 -22.92 -6.09 1.31
C ASP A 123 -22.48 -4.98 0.34
N ALA A 124 -23.43 -4.50 -0.46
CA ALA A 124 -23.20 -3.40 -1.38
C ALA A 124 -23.17 -2.02 -0.69
N ASN A 125 -23.50 -1.96 0.60
CA ASN A 125 -23.78 -0.74 1.35
C ASN A 125 -22.97 -0.66 2.65
N TYR A 126 -21.81 -1.32 2.69
CA TYR A 126 -20.97 -1.34 3.87
C TYR A 126 -20.67 0.07 4.38
N ASP A 127 -20.59 0.21 5.70
CA ASP A 127 -20.30 1.48 6.33
C ASP A 127 -18.83 1.87 6.09
N ILE A 128 -18.61 3.19 5.98
CA ILE A 128 -17.29 3.80 5.91
C ILE A 128 -16.98 4.38 7.30
N VAL A 129 -15.85 4.00 7.89
CA VAL A 129 -15.42 4.43 9.23
C VAL A 129 -14.37 5.55 9.21
#